data_AF-A0A4Q5V2Z5-F1
#
_entry.id   AF-A0A4Q5V2Z5-F1
#
_cell.length_a   1.000
_cell.length_b   1.000
_cell.length_c   1.000
_cell.angle_alpha   90.00
_cell.angle_beta   90.00
_cell.angle_gamma   90.00
#
_symmetry.space_group_name_H-M   'P 1'
#
loop_
_entity.id
_entity.type
_entity.pdbx_description
1 polymer ?
#
loop_
_entity_poly.entity_id
_entity_poly.type
_entity_poly.pdbx_seq_one_letter_code
_entity_poly.pdbx_strand_id
1 'polypeptide(L)'
;MKRILLLQLLFWVYASHAQQSPCSAEPVYRQLDFWVGEWEVFATNGSKAGDSKISLILDSCIILEEWISVQPGKGLRYAGKSFNSYNASSKQWQQKHGWIM
;
A
#
# COMPACT_ATOMS: atom_id res chain seq x y z
N MET A 1 -27.03 -31.42 -39.10
CA MET A 1 -26.69 -29.98 -39.14
C MET A 1 -27.01 -29.18 -37.85
N LYS A 2 -27.44 -29.82 -36.73
CA LYS A 2 -27.70 -29.13 -35.44
C LYS A 2 -26.62 -29.31 -34.35
N ARG A 3 -25.59 -30.14 -34.59
CA ARG A 3 -24.55 -30.44 -33.58
C ARG A 3 -23.33 -29.50 -33.64
N ILE A 4 -23.15 -28.75 -34.72
CA ILE A 4 -22.00 -27.85 -34.92
C ILE A 4 -22.27 -26.47 -34.28
N LEU A 5 -23.54 -26.08 -34.11
CA LEU A 5 -23.94 -24.82 -33.47
C LEU A 5 -23.69 -24.75 -31.96
N LEU A 6 -23.52 -25.89 -31.28
CA LEU A 6 -23.29 -25.95 -29.83
C LEU A 6 -21.82 -25.76 -29.41
N LEU A 7 -20.87 -25.86 -30.34
CA LEU A 7 -19.44 -25.70 -30.05
C LEU A 7 -18.97 -24.24 -30.05
N GLN A 8 -19.74 -23.31 -30.61
CA GLN A 8 -19.35 -21.91 -30.72
C GLN A 8 -19.69 -21.06 -29.47
N LEU A 9 -20.51 -21.59 -28.56
CA LEU A 9 -20.86 -20.92 -27.30
C LEU A 9 -19.87 -21.20 -26.16
N LEU A 10 -18.93 -22.14 -26.33
CA LEU A 10 -17.94 -22.51 -25.30
C LEU A 10 -16.63 -21.71 -25.40
N PHE A 11 -16.46 -20.91 -26.45
CA PHE A 11 -15.22 -20.17 -26.71
C PHE A 11 -15.26 -18.69 -26.28
N TRP A 12 -16.34 -18.23 -25.65
CA TRP A 12 -16.51 -16.82 -25.24
C TRP A 12 -16.57 -16.64 -23.72
N VAL A 13 -15.88 -17.51 -22.99
CA VAL A 13 -15.51 -17.24 -21.59
C VAL A 13 -13.98 -17.21 -21.54
N TYR A 14 -13.38 -16.31 -22.32
CA TYR A 14 -12.02 -15.91 -22.07
C TYR A 14 -12.03 -15.18 -20.73
N ALA A 15 -11.54 -15.87 -19.70
CA ALA A 15 -11.37 -15.34 -18.37
C ALA A 15 -10.77 -13.94 -18.46
N SER A 16 -11.49 -12.94 -17.95
CA SER A 16 -10.93 -11.63 -17.68
C SER A 16 -9.95 -11.81 -16.52
N HIS A 17 -8.71 -12.21 -16.81
CA HIS A 17 -7.62 -12.06 -15.86
C HIS A 17 -7.45 -10.55 -15.69
N ALA A 18 -8.00 -10.00 -14.61
CA ALA A 18 -7.62 -8.67 -14.17
C ALA A 18 -6.09 -8.71 -14.04
N GLN A 19 -5.39 -7.86 -14.79
CA GLN A 19 -3.95 -7.77 -14.74
C GLN A 19 -3.57 -7.28 -13.34
N GLN A 20 -3.33 -8.21 -12.43
CA GLN A 20 -2.87 -7.90 -11.09
C GLN A 20 -1.49 -7.27 -11.24
N SER A 21 -1.26 -6.18 -10.51
CA SER A 21 0.09 -5.63 -10.40
C SER A 21 1.07 -6.76 -10.01
N PRO A 22 2.32 -6.75 -10.53
CA PRO A 22 3.38 -7.67 -10.10
C PRO A 22 3.53 -7.75 -8.57
N CYS A 23 3.45 -6.62 -7.88
CA CYS A 23 3.60 -6.56 -6.42
C CYS A 23 2.31 -6.93 -5.68
N SER A 24 1.15 -6.91 -6.33
CA SER A 24 -0.08 -7.47 -5.78
C SER A 24 -0.15 -8.99 -5.91
N ALA A 25 0.52 -9.57 -6.91
CA ALA A 25 0.48 -11.01 -7.17
C ALA A 25 1.40 -11.83 -6.25
N GLU A 26 2.46 -11.23 -5.73
CA GLU A 26 3.50 -11.91 -4.95
C GLU A 26 3.39 -11.56 -3.44
N PRO A 27 3.11 -12.54 -2.55
CA PRO A 27 2.82 -12.27 -1.13
C PRO A 27 3.92 -11.52 -0.36
N VAL A 28 5.18 -11.65 -0.78
CA VAL A 28 6.31 -10.99 -0.12
C VAL A 28 6.20 -9.46 -0.15
N TYR A 29 5.64 -8.88 -1.22
CA TYR A 29 5.45 -7.42 -1.33
C TYR A 29 4.24 -6.93 -0.53
N ARG A 30 3.43 -7.83 0.01
CA ARG A 30 2.18 -7.56 0.74
C ARG A 30 2.27 -7.85 2.24
N GLN A 31 3.46 -8.16 2.74
CA GLN A 31 3.68 -8.52 4.15
C GLN A 31 3.34 -7.39 5.14
N LEU A 32 3.37 -6.14 4.69
CA LEU A 32 3.10 -4.96 5.50
C LEU A 32 1.68 -4.40 5.28
N ASP A 33 0.78 -5.17 4.65
CA ASP A 33 -0.60 -4.75 4.37
C ASP A 33 -1.42 -4.46 5.62
N PHE A 34 -1.06 -5.07 6.75
CA PHE A 34 -1.67 -4.79 8.05
C PHE A 34 -1.54 -3.33 8.49
N TRP A 35 -0.59 -2.59 7.90
CA TRP A 35 -0.34 -1.19 8.22
C TRP A 35 -1.13 -0.22 7.33
N VAL A 36 -1.66 -0.69 6.20
CA VAL A 36 -2.39 0.15 5.23
C VAL A 36 -3.71 0.62 5.83
N GLY A 37 -3.93 1.93 5.83
CA GLY A 37 -5.10 2.55 6.43
C GLY A 37 -4.85 3.98 6.89
N GLU A 38 -5.84 4.54 7.58
CA GLU A 38 -5.77 5.83 8.24
C GLU A 38 -5.74 5.62 9.75
N TRP A 39 -4.80 6.28 10.42
CA TRP A 39 -4.51 6.05 11.82
C TRP A 39 -4.40 7.36 12.58
N GLU A 40 -5.02 7.39 13.76
CA GLU A 40 -4.68 8.33 14.81
C GLU A 40 -3.62 7.70 15.71
N VAL A 41 -2.48 8.39 15.86
CA VAL A 41 -1.36 7.87 16.65
C VAL A 41 -1.31 8.59 17.98
N PHE A 42 -1.19 7.82 19.06
CA PHE A 42 -1.16 8.30 20.43
C PHE A 42 0.16 7.91 21.10
N ALA A 43 0.67 8.81 21.95
CA ALA A 43 1.79 8.51 22.83
C ALA A 43 1.34 7.62 24.00
N THR A 44 2.31 7.05 24.72
CA THR A 44 2.04 6.15 25.86
C THR A 44 1.26 6.81 26.99
N ASN A 45 1.30 8.14 27.09
CA ASN A 45 0.53 8.93 28.05
C ASN A 45 -0.92 9.22 27.58
N GLY A 46 -1.35 8.66 26.45
CA GLY A 46 -2.68 8.87 25.87
C GLY A 46 -2.85 10.19 25.11
N SER A 47 -1.83 11.04 25.03
CA SER A 47 -1.91 12.25 24.20
C SER A 47 -1.78 11.91 22.71
N LYS A 48 -2.58 12.57 21.86
CA LYS A 48 -2.45 12.41 20.41
C LYS A 48 -1.08 12.93 19.97
N ALA A 49 -0.40 12.17 19.11
CA ALA A 49 0.91 12.48 18.55
C ALA A 49 0.82 12.95 17.09
N GLY A 50 -0.14 12.42 16.32
CA GLY A 50 -0.32 12.77 14.92
C GLY A 50 -1.37 11.94 14.23
N ASP A 51 -1.51 12.19 12.94
CA ASP A 51 -2.31 11.44 11.99
C ASP A 51 -1.38 10.81 10.95
N SER A 52 -1.60 9.54 10.64
CA SER A 52 -0.82 8.80 9.64
C SER A 52 -1.75 8.18 8.60
N LYS A 53 -1.49 8.48 7.32
CA LYS A 53 -2.17 7.84 6.19
C LYS A 53 -1.17 6.94 5.46
N ILE A 54 -1.45 5.64 5.46
CA ILE A 54 -0.62 4.65 4.79
C ILE A 54 -1.36 4.10 3.58
N SER A 55 -0.74 4.22 2.41
CA SER A 55 -1.31 3.89 1.11
C SER A 55 -0.34 3.08 0.25
N LEU A 56 -0.88 2.50 -0.82
CA LEU A 56 -0.12 1.76 -1.82
C LEU A 56 0.04 2.62 -3.06
N ILE A 57 1.26 2.75 -3.55
CA ILE A 57 1.57 3.50 -4.77
C ILE A 57 2.46 2.66 -5.68
N LEU A 58 2.62 3.11 -6.93
CA LEU A 58 3.43 2.45 -7.96
C LEU A 58 3.09 0.97 -8.07
N ASP A 59 1.85 0.69 -8.46
CA ASP A 59 1.34 -0.66 -8.62
C ASP A 59 1.56 -1.51 -7.36
N SER A 60 1.21 -1.01 -6.18
CA SER A 60 1.37 -1.74 -4.90
C SER A 60 2.80 -2.14 -4.52
N CYS A 61 3.83 -1.67 -5.24
CA CYS A 61 5.22 -1.99 -4.94
C CYS A 61 5.82 -1.11 -3.83
N ILE A 62 5.17 0.02 -3.53
CA ILE A 62 5.59 0.92 -2.46
C ILE A 62 4.43 1.15 -1.50
N ILE A 63 4.75 1.06 -0.20
CA ILE A 63 3.89 1.48 0.90
C ILE A 63 4.35 2.89 1.30
N LEU A 64 3.50 3.87 1.01
CA LEU A 64 3.71 5.27 1.33
C LEU A 64 2.97 5.61 2.63
N GLU A 65 3.71 6.09 3.61
CA GLU A 65 3.17 6.80 4.76
C GLU A 65 3.20 8.31 4.52
N GLU A 66 2.11 8.98 4.86
CA GLU A 66 2.02 10.44 4.97
C GLU A 66 1.70 10.79 6.42
N TRP A 67 2.68 11.35 7.12
CA TRP A 67 2.58 11.71 8.53
C TRP A 67 2.32 13.21 8.69
N ILE A 68 1.42 13.55 9.61
CA ILE A 68 1.23 14.91 10.08
C ILE A 68 1.22 14.92 11.61
N SER A 69 2.14 15.66 12.22
CA SER A 69 2.15 15.79 13.68
C SER A 69 0.92 16.59 14.15
N VAL A 70 0.44 16.29 15.35
CA VAL A 70 -0.33 17.30 16.09
C VAL A 70 0.63 18.35 16.63
N GLN A 71 0.11 19.47 17.10
CA GLN A 71 0.89 20.56 17.69
C GLN A 71 0.65 20.59 19.20
N PRO A 72 1.34 19.77 20.02
CA PRO A 72 1.20 19.85 21.47
C PRO A 72 2.09 20.99 22.00
N GLY A 73 1.49 22.14 22.29
CA GLY A 73 2.20 23.30 22.85
C GLY A 73 2.94 24.18 21.83
N LYS A 74 3.87 25.02 22.29
CA LYS A 74 4.58 26.10 21.54
C LYS A 74 5.55 25.60 20.44
N GLY A 75 5.36 24.40 19.90
CA GLY A 75 6.21 23.81 18.86
C GLY A 75 5.68 24.05 17.43
N LEU A 76 6.54 23.87 16.43
CA LEU A 76 6.15 23.87 15.02
C LEU A 76 5.51 22.51 14.67
N ARG A 77 4.46 22.55 13.84
CA ARG A 77 3.86 21.34 13.25
C ARG A 77 4.79 20.84 12.15
N TYR A 78 5.06 19.55 12.08
CA TYR A 78 5.86 18.97 11.02
C TYR A 78 5.08 17.88 10.28
N ALA A 79 5.45 17.69 9.02
CA ALA A 79 4.91 16.64 8.17
C ALA A 79 6.05 15.79 7.62
N GLY A 80 5.77 14.53 7.37
CA GLY A 80 6.75 13.59 6.87
C GLY A 80 6.15 12.64 5.84
N LYS A 81 7.03 12.02 5.07
CA LYS A 81 6.68 10.87 4.24
C LYS A 81 7.69 9.77 4.44
N SER A 82 7.22 8.53 4.54
CA SER A 82 8.07 7.34 4.51
C SER A 82 7.65 6.41 3.37
N PHE A 83 8.62 5.80 2.71
CA PHE A 83 8.43 4.91 1.58
C PHE A 83 9.06 3.57 1.93
N ASN A 84 8.24 2.53 1.98
CA ASN A 84 8.67 1.17 2.28
C ASN A 84 8.52 0.32 1.03
N SER A 85 9.59 -0.35 0.61
CA SER A 85 9.62 -1.19 -0.59
C SER A 85 10.45 -2.44 -0.34
N TYR A 86 10.04 -3.57 -0.91
CA TYR A 86 10.82 -4.80 -0.85
C TYR A 86 11.84 -4.85 -2.00
N ASN A 87 13.10 -5.07 -1.66
CA ASN A 87 14.18 -5.25 -2.63
C ASN A 87 14.35 -6.74 -2.94
N ALA A 88 13.97 -7.14 -4.16
CA ALA A 88 14.03 -8.54 -4.58
C ALA A 88 15.45 -9.11 -4.69
N SER A 89 16.46 -8.25 -4.95
CA SER A 89 17.85 -8.68 -5.07
C SER A 89 18.47 -9.01 -3.70
N SER A 90 18.30 -8.13 -2.72
CA SER A 90 18.80 -8.35 -1.36
C SER A 90 17.85 -9.16 -0.48
N LYS A 91 16.60 -9.39 -0.94
CA LYS A 91 15.51 -10.04 -0.21
C LYS A 91 15.18 -9.36 1.13
N GLN A 92 15.18 -8.02 1.13
CA GLN A 92 14.99 -7.22 2.34
C GLN A 92 14.02 -6.07 2.08
N TRP A 93 13.25 -5.72 3.12
CA TRP A 93 12.51 -4.46 3.15
C TRP A 93 13.46 -3.28 3.34
N GLN A 94 13.20 -2.20 2.61
CA GLN A 94 13.97 -0.97 2.68
C GLN A 94 13.00 0.20 2.90
N GLN A 95 13.42 1.12 3.77
CA GLN A 95 12.68 2.35 4.05
C GLN A 95 13.50 3.57 3.66
N LYS A 96 12.84 4.56 3.06
CA LYS A 96 13.37 5.92 2.90
C LYS A 96 12.36 6.92 3.46
N HIS A 97 12.83 7.99 4.09
CA HIS A 97 11.95 9.01 4.68
C HIS A 97 12.43 10.43 4.40
N GLY A 98 11.50 11.39 4.46
CA GLY A 98 11.76 12.83 4.38
C GLY A 98 10.79 13.62 5.26
N TRP A 99 11.26 14.75 5.80
CA TRP A 99 10.52 15.59 6.75
C TRP A 99 10.52 17.05 6.30
N ILE A 100 9.42 17.75 6.57
CA ILE A 100 9.26 19.20 6.45
C ILE A 100 8.70 19.76 7.76
N MET A 101 9.17 20.94 8.17
CA MET A 101 8.66 21.68 9.33
C MET A 101 7.76 22.84 8.89
#